data_AF-A0A6J4JDZ2-F1
#
_entry.id   AF-A0A6J4JDZ2-F1
#
_cell.length_a   1.000
_cell.length_b   1.000
_cell.length_c   1.000
_cell.angle_alpha   90.00
_cell.angle_beta   90.00
_cell.angle_gamma   90.00
#
_symmetry.space_group_name_H-M   'P 1'
#
loop_
_entity.id
_entity.type
_entity.pdbx_description
1 polymer ?
#
loop_
_entity_poly.entity_id
_entity_poly.type
_entity_poly.pdbx_seq_one_letter_code
_entity_poly.pdbx_strand_id
1 'polypeptide(L)'
;MLAEQILMLLYHPDTGRLLVSANKADLALGGALLVELTERQRIDLTEPHRVTKNRTVVVVDPTPTGDDVLDEALRRISAQRSTRAQVVVSKIAKGMRGELLERLAGRGLLRSEQAKLVGVIPTDSWPAVDVRPAEELTRDLRQVLVDQRPATSHEAAIISLVHTVGGTAKVLGGAGPEGRELEERAKAIAGGDAAADVVHQALKAAAF
;
A
#
# COMPACT_ATOMS: atom_id res chain seq x y z
N MET A 1 5.07 9.43 -2.73
CA MET A 1 4.03 8.95 -1.79
C MET A 1 4.16 7.43 -1.65
N LEU A 2 3.94 6.87 -0.47
CA LEU A 2 3.97 5.42 -0.22
C LEU A 2 2.82 4.73 -0.97
N ALA A 3 1.60 5.29 -0.93
CA ALA A 3 0.45 4.72 -1.64
C ALA A 3 0.67 4.59 -3.16
N GLU A 4 1.35 5.56 -3.78
CA GLU A 4 1.71 5.51 -5.21
C GLU A 4 2.72 4.39 -5.52
N GLN A 5 3.72 4.19 -4.65
CA GLN A 5 4.70 3.11 -4.81
C GLN A 5 4.04 1.73 -4.69
N ILE A 6 3.17 1.56 -3.70
CA ILE A 6 2.36 0.36 -3.54
C ILE A 6 1.50 0.13 -4.78
N LEU A 7 0.83 1.16 -5.28
CA LEU A 7 0.00 1.06 -6.46
C LEU A 7 0.80 0.58 -7.69
N MET A 8 1.96 1.20 -7.94
CA MET A 8 2.83 0.80 -9.04
C MET A 8 3.31 -0.64 -8.92
N LEU A 9 3.71 -1.08 -7.72
CA LEU A 9 4.14 -2.46 -7.49
C LEU A 9 3.01 -3.48 -7.67
N LEU A 10 1.78 -3.14 -7.31
CA LEU A 10 0.63 -4.03 -7.42
C LEU A 10 0.06 -4.14 -8.84
N TYR A 11 0.52 -3.31 -9.78
CA TYR A 11 0.11 -3.32 -11.17
C TYR A 11 1.18 -3.95 -12.06
N HIS A 12 0.76 -4.78 -13.00
CA HIS A 12 1.64 -5.26 -14.05
C HIS A 12 1.98 -4.10 -14.99
N PRO A 13 3.27 -3.81 -15.25
CA PRO A 13 3.69 -2.62 -15.98
C PRO A 13 3.12 -2.55 -17.40
N ASP A 14 3.14 -3.67 -18.14
CA ASP A 14 2.67 -3.68 -19.54
C ASP A 14 1.14 -3.76 -19.71
N THR A 15 0.47 -4.55 -18.88
CA THR A 15 -0.97 -4.82 -19.06
C THR A 15 -1.86 -3.89 -18.25
N GLY A 16 -1.30 -3.16 -17.27
CA GLY A 16 -2.06 -2.33 -16.35
C GLY A 16 -3.03 -3.14 -15.47
N ARG A 17 -2.83 -4.46 -15.34
CA ARG A 17 -3.68 -5.34 -14.51
C ARG A 17 -3.12 -5.47 -13.10
N LEU A 18 -4.02 -5.54 -12.13
CA LEU A 18 -3.65 -5.85 -10.75
C LEU A 18 -3.08 -7.28 -10.61
N LEU A 19 -2.00 -7.40 -9.84
CA LEU A 19 -1.38 -8.68 -9.46
C LEU A 19 -2.13 -9.36 -8.28
N VAL A 20 -2.88 -8.57 -7.50
CA VAL A 20 -3.74 -9.02 -6.39
C VAL A 20 -5.21 -8.70 -6.67
N SER A 21 -6.15 -9.15 -5.83
CA SER A 21 -7.56 -8.77 -6.02
C SER A 21 -7.75 -7.27 -5.77
N ALA A 22 -8.75 -6.66 -6.41
CA ALA A 22 -9.06 -5.23 -6.24
C ALA A 22 -9.24 -4.84 -4.77
N ASN A 23 -10.02 -5.61 -4.00
CA ASN A 23 -10.22 -5.37 -2.58
C ASN A 23 -8.90 -5.39 -1.80
N LYS A 24 -8.00 -6.33 -2.12
CA LYS A 24 -6.69 -6.43 -1.49
C LYS A 24 -5.82 -5.22 -1.84
N ALA A 25 -5.79 -4.81 -3.10
CA ALA A 25 -5.07 -3.61 -3.50
C ALA A 25 -5.59 -2.36 -2.77
N ASP A 26 -6.91 -2.16 -2.73
CA ASP A 26 -7.53 -1.03 -2.04
C ASP A 26 -7.15 -1.03 -0.54
N LEU A 27 -7.14 -2.19 0.12
CA LEU A 27 -6.71 -2.31 1.52
C LEU A 27 -5.22 -1.93 1.72
N ALA A 28 -4.32 -2.36 0.83
CA ALA A 28 -2.90 -1.95 0.88
C ALA A 28 -2.75 -0.44 0.70
N LEU A 29 -3.50 0.17 -0.23
CA LEU A 29 -3.47 1.61 -0.45
C LEU A 29 -3.95 2.37 0.79
N GLY A 30 -5.06 1.98 1.39
CA GLY A 30 -5.53 2.64 2.60
C GLY A 30 -4.59 2.42 3.79
N GLY A 31 -3.91 1.27 3.89
CA GLY A 31 -2.83 1.06 4.85
C GLY A 31 -1.66 2.01 4.63
N ALA A 32 -1.24 2.22 3.38
CA ALA A 32 -0.20 3.19 3.02
C ALA A 32 -0.57 4.63 3.41
N LEU A 33 -1.81 5.03 3.19
CA LEU A 33 -2.29 6.37 3.59
C LEU A 33 -2.25 6.55 5.10
N LEU A 34 -2.60 5.52 5.89
CA LEU A 34 -2.48 5.60 7.35
C LEU A 34 -1.01 5.74 7.76
N VAL A 35 -0.11 4.96 7.16
CA VAL A 35 1.33 5.05 7.45
C VAL A 35 1.82 6.50 7.22
N GLU A 36 1.56 7.07 6.05
CA GLU A 36 2.00 8.44 5.71
C GLU A 36 1.34 9.52 6.59
N LEU A 37 0.06 9.37 6.93
CA LEU A 37 -0.61 10.30 7.83
C LEU A 37 -0.07 10.24 9.26
N THR A 38 0.35 9.05 9.71
CA THR A 38 0.94 8.90 11.04
C THR A 38 2.36 9.46 11.07
N GLU A 39 3.16 9.24 10.03
CA GLU A 39 4.50 9.86 9.87
C GLU A 39 4.43 11.39 9.85
N ARG A 40 3.38 11.96 9.24
CA ARG A 40 3.10 13.41 9.24
C ARG A 40 2.41 13.92 10.50
N GLN A 41 2.29 13.07 11.52
CA GLN A 41 1.68 13.41 12.81
C GLN A 41 0.26 13.99 12.67
N ARG A 42 -0.51 13.54 11.67
CA ARG A 42 -1.92 13.92 11.50
C ARG A 42 -2.85 13.01 12.26
N ILE A 43 -2.48 11.74 12.33
CA ILE A 43 -3.18 10.72 13.09
C ILE A 43 -2.22 10.02 14.03
N ASP A 44 -2.78 9.32 14.99
CA ASP A 44 -2.09 8.35 15.84
C ASP A 44 -2.92 7.07 15.93
N LEU A 45 -2.27 5.98 16.32
CA LEU A 45 -2.87 4.67 16.47
C LEU A 45 -2.76 4.21 17.90
N THR A 46 -3.90 3.89 18.51
CA THR A 46 -3.90 3.38 19.86
C THR A 46 -3.22 2.01 19.95
N GLU A 47 -2.78 1.68 21.15
CA GLU A 47 -2.43 0.31 21.51
C GLU A 47 -3.58 -0.66 21.15
N PRO A 48 -3.26 -1.92 20.78
CA PRO A 48 -4.25 -2.89 20.40
C PRO A 48 -5.11 -3.24 21.62
N HIS A 49 -6.43 -3.24 21.42
CA HIS A 49 -7.37 -3.59 22.46
C HIS A 49 -7.08 -5.00 22.99
N ARG A 50 -7.01 -5.17 24.32
CA ARG A 50 -6.50 -6.40 24.97
C ARG A 50 -7.17 -7.68 24.45
N VAL A 51 -8.49 -7.62 24.26
CA VAL A 51 -9.34 -8.75 23.81
C VAL A 51 -9.37 -8.88 22.28
N THR A 52 -9.87 -7.87 21.58
CA THR A 52 -10.10 -7.94 20.13
C THR A 52 -8.82 -7.77 19.30
N LYS A 53 -7.71 -7.33 19.90
CA LYS A 53 -6.45 -6.93 19.24
C LYS A 53 -6.57 -5.80 18.20
N ASN A 54 -7.78 -5.33 17.90
CA ASN A 54 -8.03 -4.16 17.08
C ASN A 54 -7.38 -2.89 17.64
N ARG A 55 -6.83 -2.08 16.74
CA ARG A 55 -6.36 -0.72 17.02
C ARG A 55 -7.40 0.31 16.60
N THR A 56 -7.30 1.52 17.15
CA THR A 56 -8.13 2.65 16.74
C THR A 56 -7.28 3.79 16.21
N VAL A 57 -7.80 4.49 15.21
CA VAL A 57 -7.23 5.68 14.60
C VAL A 57 -7.78 6.90 15.33
N VAL A 58 -6.89 7.78 15.74
CA VAL A 58 -7.20 9.07 16.38
C VAL A 58 -6.63 10.18 15.51
N VAL A 59 -7.43 11.19 15.18
CA VAL A 59 -6.92 12.40 14.53
C VAL A 59 -6.29 13.28 15.60
N VAL A 60 -4.99 13.55 15.47
CA VAL A 60 -4.24 14.38 16.41
C VAL A 60 -4.03 15.80 15.88
N ASP A 61 -3.96 15.96 14.56
CA ASP A 61 -3.84 17.25 13.88
C ASP A 61 -4.65 17.22 12.57
N PRO A 62 -5.75 17.99 12.46
CA PRO A 62 -6.59 18.02 11.27
C PRO A 62 -6.07 18.98 10.19
N THR A 63 -4.92 19.64 10.40
CA THR A 63 -4.40 20.59 9.40
C THR A 63 -4.03 19.88 8.09
N PRO A 64 -4.25 20.52 6.93
CA PRO A 64 -3.82 19.98 5.65
C PRO A 64 -2.33 19.59 5.66
N THR A 65 -2.03 18.50 4.97
CA THR A 65 -0.69 17.97 4.74
C THR A 65 -0.01 18.60 3.52
N GLY A 66 -0.78 19.31 2.68
CA GLY A 66 -0.32 19.87 1.41
C GLY A 66 -0.31 18.87 0.26
N ASP A 67 -0.77 17.63 0.49
CA ASP A 67 -0.99 16.61 -0.53
C ASP A 67 -2.49 16.30 -0.60
N ASP A 68 -3.12 16.50 -1.75
CA ASP A 68 -4.56 16.41 -1.95
C ASP A 68 -5.14 15.02 -1.60
N VAL A 69 -4.42 13.95 -1.93
CA VAL A 69 -4.81 12.56 -1.62
C VAL A 69 -4.78 12.29 -0.12
N LEU A 70 -3.72 12.74 0.57
CA LEU A 70 -3.63 12.59 2.03
C LEU A 70 -4.63 13.48 2.76
N ASP A 71 -4.91 14.67 2.24
CA ASP A 71 -5.89 15.60 2.81
C ASP A 71 -7.31 15.05 2.67
N GLU A 72 -7.63 14.44 1.52
CA GLU A 72 -8.89 13.73 1.33
C GLU A 72 -9.01 12.51 2.24
N ALA A 73 -7.92 11.73 2.40
CA ALA A 73 -7.90 10.62 3.34
C ALA A 73 -8.14 11.11 4.79
N LEU A 74 -7.45 12.16 5.22
CA LEU A 74 -7.63 12.77 6.55
C LEU A 74 -9.05 13.27 6.75
N ARG A 75 -9.65 13.92 5.75
CA ARG A 75 -11.06 14.35 5.78
C ARG A 75 -12.01 13.17 5.94
N ARG A 76 -11.78 12.06 5.22
CA ARG A 76 -12.58 10.82 5.35
C ARG A 76 -12.45 10.19 6.73
N ILE A 77 -11.25 10.22 7.34
CA ILE A 77 -11.03 9.75 8.72
C ILE A 77 -11.83 10.60 9.70
N SER A 78 -11.71 11.93 9.62
CA SER A 78 -12.41 12.86 10.52
C SER A 78 -13.93 12.77 10.42
N ALA A 79 -14.47 12.45 9.24
CA ALA A 79 -15.91 12.27 9.03
C ALA A 79 -16.46 10.92 9.55
N GLN A 80 -15.58 9.99 9.93
CA GLN A 80 -15.97 8.63 10.23
C GLN A 80 -16.41 8.45 11.69
N ARG A 81 -17.56 7.80 11.89
CA ARG A 81 -18.07 7.51 13.25
C ARG A 81 -17.28 6.43 13.99
N SER A 82 -16.72 5.47 13.25
CA SER A 82 -15.93 4.39 13.84
C SER A 82 -14.45 4.71 13.78
N THR A 83 -13.78 4.63 14.92
CA THR A 83 -12.32 4.79 15.01
C THR A 83 -11.57 3.48 14.77
N ARG A 84 -12.24 2.34 14.57
CA ARG A 84 -11.55 1.05 14.35
C ARG A 84 -10.72 1.11 13.07
N ALA A 85 -9.42 0.87 13.18
CA ALA A 85 -8.49 0.99 12.05
C ALA A 85 -8.93 0.18 10.83
N GLN A 86 -9.39 -1.06 11.04
CA GLN A 86 -9.90 -1.91 9.96
C GLN A 86 -11.05 -1.26 9.16
N VAL A 87 -11.98 -0.62 9.86
CA VAL A 87 -13.12 0.08 9.26
C VAL A 87 -12.66 1.35 8.57
N VAL A 88 -11.77 2.11 9.21
CA VAL A 88 -11.21 3.35 8.68
C VAL A 88 -10.47 3.09 7.37
N VAL A 89 -9.58 2.10 7.32
CA VAL A 89 -8.83 1.79 6.10
C VAL A 89 -9.75 1.42 4.95
N SER A 90 -10.72 0.53 5.19
CA SER A 90 -11.69 0.14 4.16
C SER A 90 -12.47 1.34 3.62
N LYS A 91 -12.70 2.38 4.44
CA LYS A 91 -13.41 3.59 4.04
C LYS A 91 -12.54 4.57 3.28
N ILE A 92 -11.31 4.84 3.73
CA ILE A 92 -10.42 5.76 3.03
C ILE A 92 -9.95 5.18 1.68
N ALA A 93 -9.78 3.86 1.60
CA ALA A 93 -9.38 3.16 0.39
C ALA A 93 -10.41 3.25 -0.75
N LYS A 94 -11.70 3.37 -0.41
CA LYS A 94 -12.79 3.34 -1.38
C LYS A 94 -12.64 4.50 -2.38
N GLY A 95 -12.48 4.19 -3.66
CA GLY A 95 -12.33 5.19 -4.73
C GLY A 95 -10.92 5.76 -4.88
N MET A 96 -10.07 5.61 -3.87
CA MET A 96 -8.73 6.22 -3.84
C MET A 96 -7.79 5.64 -4.91
N ARG A 97 -7.98 4.36 -5.27
CA ARG A 97 -7.22 3.75 -6.36
C ARG A 97 -7.40 4.49 -7.69
N GLY A 98 -8.63 4.91 -8.01
CA GLY A 98 -8.90 5.68 -9.23
C GLY A 98 -8.20 7.04 -9.21
N GLU A 99 -8.35 7.77 -8.11
CA GLU A 99 -7.71 9.08 -7.88
C GLU A 99 -6.18 9.00 -8.04
N LEU A 100 -5.56 7.97 -7.44
CA LEU A 100 -4.11 7.74 -7.54
C LEU A 100 -3.66 7.38 -8.97
N LEU A 101 -4.43 6.56 -9.69
CA LEU A 101 -4.14 6.21 -11.08
C LEU A 101 -4.21 7.44 -12.00
N GLU A 102 -5.25 8.25 -11.84
CA GLU A 102 -5.41 9.51 -12.58
C GLU A 102 -4.28 10.48 -12.26
N ARG A 103 -3.90 10.61 -10.99
CA ARG A 103 -2.76 11.44 -10.57
C ARG A 103 -1.43 10.96 -11.14
N LEU A 104 -1.18 9.66 -11.16
CA LEU A 104 0.01 9.08 -11.78
C LEU A 104 0.04 9.31 -13.30
N ALA A 105 -1.12 9.19 -13.96
CA ALA A 105 -1.24 9.49 -15.39
C ALA A 105 -1.06 10.97 -15.71
N GLY A 106 -1.62 11.87 -14.90
CA GLY A 106 -1.44 13.32 -15.02
C GLY A 106 0.01 13.77 -14.88
N ARG A 107 0.85 13.00 -14.17
CA ARG A 107 2.30 13.19 -14.07
C ARG A 107 3.11 12.45 -15.15
N GLY A 108 2.45 11.76 -16.08
CA GLY A 108 3.10 11.03 -17.16
C GLY A 108 3.81 9.75 -16.71
N LEU A 109 3.44 9.17 -15.57
CA LEU A 109 4.01 7.89 -15.10
C LEU A 109 3.22 6.68 -15.60
N LEU A 110 1.91 6.85 -15.81
CA LEU A 110 1.02 5.84 -16.39
C LEU A 110 0.32 6.41 -17.64
N ARG A 111 -0.10 5.52 -18.54
CA ARG A 111 -1.01 5.86 -19.65
C ARG A 111 -2.42 5.41 -19.29
N SER A 112 -3.43 6.19 -19.64
CA SER A 112 -4.82 5.75 -19.55
C SER A 112 -5.21 5.17 -20.91
N GLU A 113 -5.43 3.86 -20.97
CA GLU A 113 -5.86 3.16 -22.19
C GLU A 113 -7.22 2.50 -21.96
N GLN A 114 -8.12 2.59 -22.93
CA GLN A 114 -9.34 1.75 -22.91
C GLN A 114 -9.02 0.41 -23.56
N ALA A 115 -8.95 -0.67 -22.78
CA ALA A 115 -8.82 -2.01 -23.33
C ALA A 115 -10.12 -2.40 -24.03
N LYS A 116 -10.17 -2.31 -25.37
CA LYS A 116 -11.29 -2.77 -26.18
C LYS A 116 -11.05 -4.22 -26.60
N LEU A 117 -11.73 -5.14 -25.94
CA LEU A 117 -11.98 -6.49 -26.48
C LEU A 117 -13.32 -6.48 -27.21
N VAL A 118 -13.36 -7.02 -28.44
CA VAL A 118 -14.60 -7.13 -29.22
C VAL A 118 -15.62 -7.95 -28.43
N GLY A 119 -16.75 -7.34 -28.05
CA GLY A 119 -17.84 -8.00 -27.30
C GLY A 119 -17.73 -7.96 -25.77
N VAL A 120 -16.75 -7.27 -25.18
CA VAL A 120 -16.59 -7.10 -23.72
C VAL A 120 -16.74 -5.61 -23.36
N ILE A 121 -17.27 -5.32 -22.16
CA ILE A 121 -17.29 -3.96 -21.60
C ILE A 121 -15.85 -3.44 -21.55
N PRO A 122 -15.53 -2.28 -22.13
CA PRO A 122 -14.20 -1.70 -22.06
C PRO A 122 -13.78 -1.52 -20.60
N THR A 123 -12.58 -1.99 -20.25
CA THR A 123 -11.99 -1.75 -18.93
C THR A 123 -10.81 -0.83 -19.11
N ASP A 124 -10.73 0.21 -18.28
CA ASP A 124 -9.57 1.09 -18.26
C ASP A 124 -8.33 0.29 -17.82
N SER A 125 -7.29 0.31 -18.64
CA SER A 125 -5.96 -0.19 -18.28
C SER A 125 -5.02 0.98 -18.06
N TRP A 126 -4.08 0.78 -17.14
CA TRP A 126 -3.15 1.81 -16.70
C TRP A 126 -1.70 1.35 -16.82
N PRO A 127 -1.21 1.05 -18.05
CA PRO A 127 0.17 0.60 -18.23
C PRO A 127 1.16 1.72 -17.92
N ALA A 128 2.35 1.34 -17.50
CA ALA A 128 3.43 2.28 -17.21
C ALA A 128 3.89 3.01 -18.49
N VAL A 129 4.23 4.29 -18.36
CA VAL A 129 5.00 5.03 -19.37
C VAL A 129 6.46 4.64 -19.26
N ASP A 130 6.95 4.51 -18.03
CA ASP A 130 8.32 4.14 -17.69
C ASP A 130 8.30 3.13 -16.56
N VAL A 131 8.88 1.95 -16.81
CA VAL A 131 8.91 0.84 -15.85
C VAL A 131 10.05 0.97 -14.84
N ARG A 132 11.08 1.78 -15.16
CA ARG A 132 12.31 1.88 -14.36
C ARG A 132 12.06 2.16 -12.88
N PRO A 133 11.17 3.08 -12.47
CA PRO A 133 10.95 3.34 -11.05
C PRO A 133 10.42 2.12 -10.28
N ALA A 134 9.54 1.33 -10.90
CA ALA A 134 8.99 0.13 -10.28
C ALA A 134 10.01 -1.02 -10.27
N GLU A 135 10.82 -1.15 -11.33
CA GLU A 135 11.91 -2.13 -11.40
C GLU A 135 13.03 -1.83 -10.40
N GLU A 136 13.42 -0.57 -10.25
CA GLU A 136 14.40 -0.12 -9.26
C GLU A 136 13.91 -0.42 -7.85
N LEU A 137 12.66 -0.06 -7.54
CA LEU A 137 12.06 -0.38 -6.25
C LEU A 137 12.01 -1.90 -6.02
N THR A 138 11.57 -2.67 -7.01
CA THR A 138 11.53 -4.13 -6.93
C THR A 138 12.90 -4.73 -6.66
N ARG A 139 13.94 -4.25 -7.35
CA ARG A 139 15.33 -4.67 -7.14
C ARG A 139 15.80 -4.35 -5.72
N ASP A 140 15.52 -3.16 -5.22
CA ASP A 140 15.96 -2.72 -3.89
C ASP A 140 15.27 -3.54 -2.79
N LEU A 141 13.98 -3.86 -2.96
CA LEU A 141 13.25 -4.78 -2.09
C LEU A 141 13.80 -6.21 -2.15
N ARG A 142 14.22 -6.68 -3.33
CA ARG A 142 14.88 -7.99 -3.48
C ARG A 142 16.21 -8.03 -2.73
N GLN A 143 16.99 -6.95 -2.66
CA GLN A 143 18.21 -6.93 -1.84
C GLN A 143 17.91 -7.08 -0.34
N VAL A 144 16.79 -6.52 0.14
CA VAL A 144 16.36 -6.69 1.53
C VAL A 144 15.95 -8.14 1.82
N LEU A 145 15.25 -8.76 0.88
CA LEU A 145 14.61 -10.07 1.09
C LEU A 145 15.53 -11.25 0.75
N VAL A 146 16.35 -11.13 -0.30
CA VAL A 146 17.23 -12.20 -0.78
C VAL A 146 18.63 -12.03 -0.17
N ASP A 147 19.22 -10.85 -0.35
CA ASP A 147 20.59 -10.57 0.13
C ASP A 147 20.64 -10.21 1.62
N GLN A 148 19.48 -10.18 2.28
CA GLN A 148 19.30 -9.91 3.71
C GLN A 148 19.90 -8.58 4.18
N ARG A 149 19.98 -7.58 3.28
CA ARG A 149 20.32 -6.22 3.67
C ARG A 149 19.33 -5.71 4.72
N PRO A 150 19.76 -4.96 5.74
CA PRO A 150 18.84 -4.27 6.64
C PRO A 150 17.87 -3.37 5.87
N ALA A 151 16.58 -3.50 6.16
CA ALA A 151 15.54 -2.66 5.58
C ALA A 151 15.58 -1.26 6.22
N THR A 152 15.37 -0.23 5.41
CA THR A 152 14.95 1.07 5.92
C THR A 152 13.49 0.99 6.42
N SER A 153 13.05 1.95 7.24
CA SER A 153 11.64 2.05 7.67
C SER A 153 10.67 2.06 6.49
N HIS A 154 11.01 2.80 5.42
CA HIS A 154 10.22 2.91 4.20
C HIS A 154 10.10 1.58 3.46
N GLU A 155 11.22 0.85 3.31
CA GLU A 155 11.23 -0.47 2.66
C GLU A 155 10.48 -1.51 3.49
N ALA A 156 10.65 -1.48 4.82
CA ALA A 156 9.90 -2.34 5.74
C ALA A 156 8.38 -2.06 5.64
N ALA A 157 7.99 -0.79 5.46
CA ALA A 157 6.61 -0.39 5.21
C ALA A 157 6.03 -1.09 3.97
N ILE A 158 6.76 -0.95 2.86
CA ILE A 158 6.35 -1.49 1.55
C ILE A 158 6.26 -3.01 1.61
N ILE A 159 7.30 -3.68 2.11
CA ILE A 159 7.36 -5.14 2.23
C ILE A 159 6.18 -5.65 3.04
N SER A 160 5.90 -5.01 4.18
CA SER A 160 4.81 -5.43 5.05
C SER A 160 3.45 -5.26 4.38
N LEU A 161 3.17 -4.11 3.73
CA LEU A 161 1.90 -3.89 3.01
C LEU A 161 1.68 -4.92 1.90
N VAL A 162 2.70 -5.13 1.08
CA VAL A 162 2.65 -6.08 -0.03
C VAL A 162 2.47 -7.51 0.48
N HIS A 163 3.14 -7.87 1.58
CA HIS A 163 2.99 -9.18 2.20
C HIS A 163 1.59 -9.39 2.80
N THR A 164 1.05 -8.41 3.53
CA THR A 164 -0.30 -8.49 4.12
C THR A 164 -1.37 -8.82 3.09
N VAL A 165 -1.22 -8.34 1.85
CA VAL A 165 -2.18 -8.61 0.78
C VAL A 165 -1.86 -9.88 -0.03
N GLY A 166 -0.80 -10.59 0.30
CA GLY A 166 -0.33 -11.79 -0.41
C GLY A 166 0.21 -11.45 -1.81
N GLY A 167 0.91 -10.32 -1.92
CA GLY A 167 1.51 -9.83 -3.15
C GLY A 167 3.01 -10.11 -3.28
N THR A 168 3.72 -10.52 -2.22
CA THR A 168 5.19 -10.55 -2.18
C THR A 168 5.80 -11.29 -3.36
N ALA A 169 5.46 -12.57 -3.53
CA ALA A 169 6.03 -13.38 -4.60
C ALA A 169 5.66 -12.84 -5.99
N LYS A 170 4.46 -12.27 -6.15
CA LYS A 170 3.96 -11.76 -7.42
C LYS A 170 4.66 -10.47 -7.86
N VAL A 171 4.84 -9.56 -6.92
CA VAL A 171 5.51 -8.27 -7.15
C VAL A 171 7.00 -8.49 -7.43
N LEU A 172 7.63 -9.42 -6.71
CA LEU A 172 9.07 -9.64 -6.79
C LEU A 172 9.47 -10.69 -7.85
N GLY A 173 8.51 -11.23 -8.60
CA GLY A 173 8.74 -12.23 -9.65
C GLY A 173 9.18 -13.61 -9.16
N GLY A 174 8.97 -13.94 -7.88
CA GLY A 174 9.34 -15.24 -7.32
C GLY A 174 8.33 -16.33 -7.64
N ALA A 175 8.82 -17.54 -7.93
CA ALA A 175 8.00 -18.73 -8.17
C ALA A 175 8.51 -19.94 -7.39
N GLY A 176 7.63 -20.91 -7.14
CA GLY A 176 8.01 -22.18 -6.49
C GLY A 176 8.74 -21.97 -5.15
N PRO A 177 9.91 -22.63 -4.93
CA PRO A 177 10.70 -22.47 -3.70
C PRO A 177 11.14 -21.03 -3.41
N GLU A 178 11.62 -20.30 -4.42
CA GLU A 178 12.07 -18.90 -4.27
C GLU A 178 10.91 -18.02 -3.79
N GLY A 179 9.72 -18.18 -4.40
CA GLY A 179 8.53 -17.46 -3.98
C GLY A 179 8.19 -17.71 -2.50
N ARG A 180 8.35 -18.94 -2.02
CA ARG A 180 8.12 -19.28 -0.61
C ARG A 180 9.16 -18.64 0.31
N GLU A 181 10.42 -18.62 -0.06
CA GLU A 181 11.49 -17.96 0.70
C GLU A 181 11.26 -16.46 0.82
N LEU A 182 10.84 -15.81 -0.27
CA LEU A 182 10.46 -14.38 -0.25
C LEU A 182 9.30 -14.11 0.71
N GLU A 183 8.26 -14.94 0.69
CA GLU A 183 7.11 -14.78 1.61
C GLU A 183 7.51 -14.99 3.08
N GLU A 184 8.32 -15.99 3.39
CA GLU A 184 8.80 -16.22 4.76
C GLU A 184 9.68 -15.07 5.25
N ARG A 185 10.54 -14.52 4.37
CA ARG A 185 11.36 -13.37 4.73
C ARG A 185 10.52 -12.10 4.92
N ALA A 186 9.58 -11.84 4.03
CA ALA A 186 8.69 -10.70 4.15
C ALA A 186 7.83 -10.80 5.43
N LYS A 187 7.37 -12.01 5.77
CA LYS A 187 6.70 -12.30 7.04
C LYS A 187 7.58 -12.03 8.25
N ALA A 188 8.87 -12.39 8.20
CA ALA A 188 9.80 -12.10 9.29
C ALA A 188 10.00 -10.59 9.48
N ILE A 189 10.07 -9.81 8.40
CA ILE A 189 10.13 -8.34 8.47
C ILE A 189 8.82 -7.75 8.99
N ALA A 190 7.68 -8.27 8.52
CA ALA A 190 6.35 -7.85 8.97
C ALA A 190 6.02 -8.31 10.40
N GLY A 191 6.73 -9.29 10.95
CA GLY A 191 6.54 -9.84 12.29
C GLY A 191 7.58 -9.40 13.32
N GLY A 192 8.77 -9.01 12.88
CA GLY A 192 9.91 -8.66 13.72
C GLY A 192 9.94 -7.21 14.20
N ASP A 193 10.84 -6.96 15.17
CA ASP A 193 11.13 -5.66 15.79
C ASP A 193 12.05 -4.81 14.89
N ALA A 194 11.66 -4.64 13.62
CA ALA A 194 12.26 -3.64 12.74
C ALA A 194 11.77 -2.26 13.19
N ALA A 195 12.38 -1.82 14.30
CA ALA A 195 12.03 -0.67 15.12
C ALA A 195 10.59 -0.69 15.68
N ALA A 196 10.41 -0.10 16.85
CA ALA A 196 9.13 0.30 17.43
C ALA A 196 8.48 1.42 16.58
N ASP A 197 8.44 1.22 15.27
CA ASP A 197 8.16 2.22 14.26
C ASP A 197 6.65 2.36 14.12
N VAL A 198 6.24 3.62 14.03
CA VAL A 198 4.87 4.07 13.81
C VAL A 198 4.26 3.37 12.58
N VAL A 199 5.10 3.15 11.57
CA VAL A 199 4.85 2.37 10.36
C VAL A 199 4.38 0.95 10.69
N HIS A 200 5.11 0.20 11.51
CA HIS A 200 4.76 -1.18 11.85
C HIS A 200 3.46 -1.26 12.68
N GLN A 201 3.21 -0.27 13.52
CA GLN A 201 1.94 -0.16 14.24
C GLN A 201 0.76 0.14 13.30
N ALA A 202 0.96 1.02 12.30
CA ALA A 202 0.00 1.30 11.24
C ALA A 202 -0.30 0.10 10.36
N LEU A 203 0.72 -0.70 10.07
CA LEU A 203 0.57 -1.93 9.31
C LEU A 203 -0.17 -3.02 10.09
N LYS A 204 0.16 -3.20 11.37
CA LYS A 204 -0.61 -4.11 12.25
C LYS A 204 -2.03 -3.61 12.48
N ALA A 205 -2.27 -2.30 12.50
CA ALA A 205 -3.61 -1.72 12.57
C ALA A 205 -4.41 -1.95 11.27
N ALA A 206 -3.73 -1.94 10.14
CA ALA A 206 -4.24 -2.27 8.81
C ALA A 206 -4.10 -3.75 8.46
N ALA A 207 -3.74 -4.63 9.39
CA ALA A 207 -3.77 -6.07 9.15
C ALA A 207 -5.25 -6.50 9.21
N PHE A 208 -5.88 -6.60 8.04
CA PHE A 208 -7.26 -7.05 7.84
C PHE A 208 -7.41 -8.55 7.99
#